data_AF-A0A8J3KWJ2-F1
#
_entry.id   AF-A0A8J3KWJ2-F1
#
_cell.length_a   1.000
_cell.length_b   1.000
_cell.length_c   1.000
_cell.angle_alpha   90.00
_cell.angle_beta   90.00
_cell.angle_gamma   90.00
#
_symmetry.space_group_name_H-M   'P 1'
#
loop_
_entity.id
_entity.type
_entity.pdbx_description
1 polymer ?
#
loop_
_entity_poly.entity_id
_entity_poly.type
_entity_poly.pdbx_seq_one_letter_code
_entity_poly.pdbx_strand_id
1 'polypeptide(L)' 'MSRFEELNAGDVLVGQVVQVVPFGAFVEIAEDAHGLLHGLTEPQVGSSVTVRILEIDRERRRASLTLA' A
#
# COMPACT_ATOMS: atom_id res chain seq x y z
N MET A 1 1.16 18.77 -6.73
CA MET A 1 1.73 17.49 -7.19
C MET A 1 1.28 16.45 -6.19
N SER A 2 0.70 15.35 -6.66
CA SER A 2 0.23 14.32 -5.73
C SER A 2 1.42 13.53 -5.22
N ARG A 3 1.47 13.22 -3.92
CA ARG A 3 2.50 12.34 -3.33
C ARG A 3 2.61 11.02 -4.09
N PHE A 4 1.51 10.55 -4.70
CA PHE A 4 1.49 9.32 -5.50
C PHE A 4 2.29 9.42 -6.81
N GLU A 5 2.38 10.60 -7.42
CA GLU A 5 3.13 10.80 -8.68
C GLU A 5 4.63 10.61 -8.46
N GLU A 6 5.12 10.89 -7.26
CA GLU A 6 6.53 10.80 -6.89
C GLU A 6 6.96 9.38 -6.48
N LEU A 7 6.00 8.50 -6.16
CA LEU A 7 6.27 7.11 -5.78
C LEU A 7 6.75 6.29 -6.98
N ASN A 8 7.69 5.39 -6.74
CA ASN A 8 8.25 4.46 -7.71
C ASN A 8 8.30 3.03 -7.15
N ALA A 9 8.38 2.05 -8.05
CA ALA A 9 8.66 0.67 -7.66
C ALA A 9 10.03 0.61 -6.96
N GLY A 10 10.09 -0.11 -5.84
CA GLY A 10 11.26 -0.20 -4.96
C GLY A 10 11.20 0.72 -3.74
N ASP A 11 10.38 1.78 -3.77
CA ASP A 11 10.25 2.71 -2.65
C ASP A 11 9.70 2.00 -1.41
N VAL A 12 10.20 2.42 -0.24
CA VAL A 12 9.75 1.95 1.06
C VAL A 12 9.10 3.12 1.78
N LEU A 13 7.88 2.90 2.27
CA LEU A 13 7.14 3.90 3.02
C LEU A 13 6.30 3.24 4.13
N VAL A 14 5.89 4.06 5.08
CA VAL A 14 4.88 3.67 6.07
C VAL A 14 3.51 4.04 5.51
N GLY A 15 2.62 3.07 5.45
CA GLY A 15 1.21 3.25 5.08
C GLY A 15 0.28 2.75 6.17
N GLN A 16 -0.98 3.16 6.12
CA GLN A 16 -2.00 2.75 7.10
C GLN A 16 -2.95 1.73 6.50
N VAL A 17 -3.24 0.65 7.23
CA VAL A 17 -4.24 -0.33 6.82
C VAL A 17 -5.62 0.30 6.90
N VAL A 18 -6.30 0.49 5.77
CA VAL A 18 -7.65 1.07 5.71
C VAL A 18 -8.74 0.01 5.57
N GLN A 19 -8.40 -1.16 5.03
CA GLN A 19 -9.33 -2.27 4.86
C GLN A 19 -8.59 -3.60 4.91
N VAL A 20 -9.19 -4.59 5.57
CA VAL A 20 -8.67 -5.95 5.63
C VAL A 20 -9.52 -6.86 4.76
N VAL A 21 -8.87 -7.73 4.00
CA VAL A 21 -9.53 -8.71 3.13
C VAL A 21 -8.96 -10.11 3.41
N PRO A 22 -9.65 -11.21 3.06
CA PRO A 22 -9.23 -12.56 3.44
C PRO A 22 -7.81 -12.95 3.00
N PHE A 23 -7.28 -12.34 1.94
CA PHE A 23 -5.96 -12.64 1.38
C PHE A 23 -4.92 -11.52 1.62
N GLY A 24 -5.25 -10.50 2.42
CA GLY A 24 -4.35 -9.36 2.63
C GLY A 24 -5.00 -8.12 3.23
N ALA A 25 -4.42 -6.97 2.92
CA ALA A 25 -4.90 -5.68 3.40
C ALA A 25 -4.70 -4.59 2.34
N PHE A 26 -5.65 -3.67 2.26
CA PHE A 26 -5.46 -2.42 1.55
C PHE A 26 -4.79 -1.41 2.48
N VAL A 27 -3.67 -0.87 2.01
CA VAL A 27 -2.84 0.10 2.71
C VAL A 27 -2.91 1.41 1.96
N GLU A 28 -3.29 2.48 2.63
CA GLU A 28 -3.21 3.83 2.07
C GLU A 28 -1.73 4.26 2.01
N ILE A 29 -1.30 4.63 0.80
CA ILE A 29 0.09 5.00 0.50
C ILE A 29 0.24 6.47 0.08
N ALA A 30 -0.85 7.07 -0.42
CA ALA A 30 -0.98 8.50 -0.71
C ALA A 30 -2.47 8.86 -0.78
N GLU A 31 -2.77 10.16 -0.83
CA GLU A 31 -4.14 10.67 -0.98
C GLU A 31 -4.82 10.07 -2.22
N ASP A 32 -5.98 9.45 -2.03
CA ASP A 32 -6.72 8.67 -3.02
C ASP A 32 -5.91 7.57 -3.74
N ALA A 33 -4.91 6.98 -3.07
CA ALA A 33 -4.14 5.87 -3.61
C ALA A 33 -3.91 4.77 -2.58
N HIS A 34 -4.27 3.55 -2.98
CA HIS A 34 -4.22 2.37 -2.12
C HIS A 34 -3.34 1.31 -2.75
N GLY A 35 -2.54 0.65 -1.93
CA GLY A 35 -1.80 -0.54 -2.31
C GLY A 35 -2.37 -1.79 -1.67
N LEU A 36 -2.27 -2.91 -2.38
CA LEU A 36 -2.65 -4.23 -1.86
C LEU A 36 -1.43 -4.94 -1.31
N LEU A 37 -1.47 -5.22 0.00
CA LEU A 37 -0.48 -6.02 0.70
C LEU A 37 -0.99 -7.45 0.87
N HIS A 38 -0.31 -8.41 0.24
CA HIS A 38 -0.64 -9.84 0.36
C HIS A 38 0.05 -10.48 1.57
N GLY A 39 -0.59 -11.49 2.16
CA GLY A 39 0.07 -12.37 3.14
C GLY A 39 0.33 -11.76 4.51
N LEU A 40 -0.34 -10.64 4.85
CA LEU A 40 -0.25 -10.07 6.18
C LEU A 40 -1.06 -10.93 7.17
N THR A 41 -0.40 -11.44 8.21
CA THR A 41 -1.04 -12.22 9.27
C THR A 41 -1.70 -11.27 10.27
N GLU A 42 -3.00 -11.44 10.48
CA GLU A 42 -3.83 -10.62 11.39
C GLU A 42 -3.70 -9.09 11.19
N PRO A 43 -3.99 -8.56 9.97
CA PRO A 43 -4.01 -7.12 9.78
C PRO A 43 -5.10 -6.48 10.65
N GLN A 44 -4.78 -5.35 11.29
CA GLN A 44 -5.78 -4.55 11.98
C GLN A 44 -5.96 -3.21 11.26
N VAL A 45 -7.21 -2.86 10.94
CA VAL A 45 -7.56 -1.53 10.39
C VAL A 45 -7.05 -0.44 11.33
N GLY A 46 -6.42 0.57 10.76
CA GLY A 46 -5.77 1.67 11.46
C GLY A 46 -4.30 1.43 11.79
N SER A 47 -3.78 0.22 11.64
CA SER A 47 -2.37 -0.08 11.93
C SER A 47 -1.45 0.53 10.88
N SER A 48 -0.33 1.09 11.34
CA SER A 48 0.75 1.54 10.46
C SER A 48 1.67 0.38 10.13
N VAL A 49 1.94 0.16 8.85
CA VAL A 49 2.80 -0.91 8.34
C VAL A 49 3.85 -0.32 7.40
N THR A 50 5.08 -0.81 7.50
CA THR A 50 6.15 -0.44 6.56
C THR A 50 6.07 -1.37 5.36
N VAL A 51 5.88 -0.79 4.19
CA VAL A 51 5.65 -1.51 2.94
C VAL A 51 6.64 -1.05 1.88
N ARG A 52 7.01 -1.99 1.01
CA ARG A 52 7.75 -1.72 -0.22
C ARG A 52 6.82 -1.84 -1.41
N ILE A 53 6.92 -0.87 -2.32
CA ILE A 53 6.20 -0.90 -3.59
C ILE A 53 6.88 -1.89 -4.53
N LEU A 54 6.14 -2.90 -4.98
CA LEU A 54 6.58 -3.82 -6.03
C LEU A 54 6.27 -3.28 -7.42
N GLU A 55 5.07 -2.73 -7.60
CA GLU A 55 4.55 -2.26 -8.88
C GLU A 55 3.57 -1.10 -8.64
N ILE A 56 3.51 -0.16 -9.58
CA ILE A 56 2.58 0.98 -9.55
C ILE A 56 1.79 1.00 -10.85
N ASP A 57 0.46 0.95 -10.71
CA ASP A 57 -0.49 1.25 -11.78
C ASP A 57 -0.99 2.69 -11.58
N ARG A 58 -0.44 3.61 -12.37
CA ARG A 58 -0.79 5.04 -12.30
C ARG A 58 -2.16 5.33 -12.90
N GLU A 59 -2.60 4.56 -13.89
CA GLU A 59 -3.90 4.74 -14.53
C GLU A 59 -5.05 4.37 -13.58
N ARG A 60 -4.86 3.32 -12.77
CA ARG A 60 -5.83 2.86 -11.78
C ARG A 60 -5.59 3.38 -10.37
N ARG A 61 -4.53 4.17 -10.15
CA ARG A 61 -4.10 4.68 -8.83
C ARG A 61 -3.94 3.56 -7.79
N ARG A 62 -3.27 2.48 -8.19
CA ARG A 62 -3.05 1.28 -7.36
C ARG A 62 -1.58 0.92 -7.29
N ALA A 63 -1.20 0.24 -6.22
CA ALA A 63 0.14 -0.34 -6.09
C ALA A 63 0.08 -1.77 -5.55
N SER A 64 1.02 -2.61 -5.97
CA SER A 64 1.28 -3.90 -5.34
C SER A 64 2.32 -3.70 -4.24
N LEU A 65 2.05 -4.20 -3.04
CA LEU A 65 2.90 -3.99 -1.87
C LEU A 65 3.41 -5.32 -1.30
N THR A 66 4.60 -5.25 -0.71
CA THR A 66 5.13 -6.29 0.17
C THR A 66 5.56 -5.68 1.51
N LEU A 67 5.65 -6.49 2.56
CA LEU A 67 6.34 -6.10 3.78
C LEU A 67 7.80 -5.79 3.46
N ALA A 68 8.29 -4.67 4.01
CA ALA A 68 9.66 -4.19 3.81
C ALA A 68 10.66 -4.87 4.76
#